data_AF-A0A3M5T4Z4-F1
#
_entry.id   AF-A0A3M5T4Z4-F1
#
_cell.length_a   1.000
_cell.length_b   1.000
_cell.length_c   1.000
_cell.angle_alpha   90.00
_cell.angle_beta   90.00
_cell.angle_gamma   90.00
#
_symmetry.space_group_name_H-M   'P 1'
#
loop_
_entity.id
_entity.type
_entity.pdbx_description
1 polymer ?
#
loop_
_entity_poly.entity_id
_entity_poly.type
_entity_poly.pdbx_seq_one_letter_code
_entity_poly.pdbx_strand_id
1 'polypeptide(L)'
;MEQHTFIDRYFHSQRELLDFRHTEDRDINTLFTYLNNLHSTADKLSEIFNCNIKIFPEFKMLRLIRNYCHHVGDVDEIRLHVKVGENVFVSHSQHLLIPLEVLAKSVKSFMENNMSDPKRKNYNAKAQFVKKEMDSIAEIFDYTANLMQDLEVFCQKPSLNLDGKNYELGFDMYKFVFNITNIIADKCRDIPELQSKRVIQDLDWAYRAANNIGKHDVLCSPFNVPITTTKGFIYAKKISRAY
;
A
#
# COMPACT_ATOMS: atom_id res chain seq x y z
N MET A 1 26.81 19.77 7.38
CA MET A 1 25.45 19.26 7.66
C MET A 1 24.88 18.78 6.35
N GLU A 2 24.56 17.49 6.23
CA GLU A 2 23.82 17.01 5.05
C GLU A 2 22.42 17.65 5.07
N GLN A 3 22.12 18.48 4.07
CA GLN A 3 20.79 19.08 3.93
C GLN A 3 19.80 18.02 3.39
N HIS A 4 18.52 18.17 3.77
CA HIS A 4 17.42 17.34 3.26
C HIS A 4 17.57 15.83 3.51
N THR A 5 18.05 15.43 4.70
CA THR A 5 18.23 14.02 5.10
C THR A 5 16.94 13.19 5.12
N PHE A 6 15.77 13.83 5.10
CA PHE A 6 14.48 13.15 5.02
C PHE A 6 14.35 12.32 3.72
N ILE A 7 14.94 12.77 2.61
CA ILE A 7 14.97 12.00 1.35
C ILE A 7 15.82 10.75 1.50
N ASP A 8 17.01 10.86 2.11
CA ASP A 8 17.88 9.71 2.34
C ASP A 8 17.20 8.68 3.24
N ARG A 9 16.55 9.13 4.33
CA ARG A 9 15.77 8.27 5.23
C ARG A 9 14.61 7.57 4.52
N TYR A 10 13.90 8.28 3.64
CA TYR A 10 12.81 7.69 2.87
C TYR A 10 13.30 6.53 1.99
N PHE A 11 14.27 6.78 1.11
CA PHE A 11 14.78 5.75 0.21
C PHE A 11 15.49 4.62 0.96
N HIS A 12 16.13 4.91 2.10
CA HIS A 12 16.67 3.87 2.97
C HIS A 12 15.57 2.97 3.52
N SER A 13 14.52 3.52 4.14
CA SER A 13 13.41 2.72 4.67
C SER A 13 12.61 1.98 3.60
N GLN A 14 12.55 2.51 2.37
CA GLN A 14 11.96 1.81 1.23
C GLN A 14 12.77 0.57 0.85
N ARG A 15 14.10 0.70 0.77
CA ARG A 15 15.01 -0.43 0.50
C ARG A 15 14.90 -1.47 1.61
N GLU A 16 14.92 -1.04 2.87
CA GLU A 16 14.72 -1.93 4.02
C GLU A 16 13.39 -2.68 3.95
N LEU A 17 12.32 -2.05 3.43
CA LEU A 17 11.00 -2.66 3.29
C LEU A 17 10.86 -3.61 2.09
N LEU A 18 11.53 -3.37 0.95
CA LEU A 18 11.35 -4.17 -0.28
C LEU A 18 12.50 -5.10 -0.65
N ASP A 19 13.74 -4.86 -0.22
CA ASP A 19 14.90 -5.72 -0.50
C ASP A 19 14.76 -7.16 0.06
N PHE A 20 14.54 -8.14 -0.82
CA PHE A 20 14.36 -9.55 -0.44
C PHE A 20 15.52 -10.14 0.39
N ARG A 21 16.72 -9.53 0.38
CA ARG A 21 17.87 -9.99 1.17
C ARG A 21 17.69 -9.80 2.67
N HIS A 22 16.79 -8.90 3.08
CA HIS A 22 16.47 -8.59 4.48
C HIS A 22 15.14 -9.21 4.93
N THR A 23 14.67 -10.27 4.27
CA THR A 23 13.33 -10.84 4.54
C THR A 23 13.20 -11.38 5.97
N GLU A 24 14.29 -11.87 6.59
CA GLU A 24 14.27 -12.43 7.95
C GLU A 24 14.34 -11.37 9.07
N ASP A 25 14.80 -10.15 8.75
CA ASP A 25 14.95 -9.05 9.72
C ASP A 25 13.70 -8.14 9.78
N ARG A 26 12.67 -8.45 9.00
CA ARG A 26 11.48 -7.60 8.83
C ARG A 26 10.39 -7.91 9.83
N ASP A 27 9.85 -6.84 10.37
CA ASP A 27 8.71 -6.83 11.25
C ASP A 27 7.77 -5.66 10.93
N ILE A 28 6.73 -5.51 11.75
CA ILE A 28 5.83 -4.36 11.71
C ILE A 28 6.57 -3.01 11.80
N ASN A 29 7.67 -2.94 12.56
CA ASN A 29 8.42 -1.71 12.76
C ASN A 29 9.05 -1.22 11.46
N THR A 30 9.44 -2.14 10.57
CA THR A 30 9.97 -1.79 9.25
C THR A 30 8.93 -1.07 8.39
N LEU A 31 7.69 -1.60 8.30
CA LEU A 31 6.60 -0.91 7.59
C LEU A 31 6.24 0.39 8.28
N PHE A 32 6.17 0.40 9.61
CA PHE A 32 5.81 1.60 10.35
C PHE A 32 6.83 2.72 10.14
N THR A 33 8.11 2.37 10.14
CA THR A 33 9.23 3.27 9.81
C THR A 33 9.08 3.81 8.39
N TYR A 34 8.84 2.94 7.42
CA TYR A 34 8.58 3.35 6.03
C TYR A 34 7.39 4.31 5.92
N LEU A 35 6.24 3.96 6.51
CA LEU A 35 5.02 4.75 6.45
C LEU A 35 5.19 6.12 7.13
N ASN A 36 5.95 6.19 8.22
CA ASN A 36 6.31 7.45 8.87
C ASN A 36 7.24 8.30 8.03
N ASN A 37 8.27 7.70 7.44
CA ASN A 37 9.19 8.40 6.56
C ASN A 37 8.49 8.90 5.30
N LEU A 38 7.56 8.13 4.73
CA LEU A 38 6.72 8.55 3.61
C LEU A 38 5.88 9.78 3.98
N HIS A 39 5.22 9.76 5.15
CA HIS A 39 4.40 10.88 5.61
C HIS A 39 5.25 12.13 5.85
N SER A 40 6.36 12.00 6.57
CA SER A 40 7.31 13.09 6.83
C SER A 40 7.90 13.66 5.55
N THR A 41 8.21 12.80 4.56
CA THR A 41 8.68 13.22 3.25
C THR A 41 7.62 14.01 2.49
N ALA A 42 6.35 13.59 2.55
CA ALA A 42 5.27 14.35 1.93
C ALA A 42 5.07 15.73 2.55
N ASP A 43 5.21 15.84 3.88
CA ASP A 43 5.17 17.13 4.57
C ASP A 43 6.33 18.02 4.14
N LYS A 44 7.56 17.50 4.19
CA LYS A 44 8.76 18.28 3.86
C LYS A 44 8.84 18.69 2.39
N LEU A 45 8.43 17.81 1.47
CA LEU A 45 8.32 18.15 0.04
C LEU A 45 7.31 19.27 -0.20
N SER A 46 6.18 19.24 0.50
CA SER A 46 5.16 20.28 0.39
C SER A 46 5.61 21.60 1.01
N GLU A 47 6.17 21.57 2.23
CA GLU A 47 6.57 22.75 3.00
C GLU A 47 7.77 23.49 2.41
N ILE A 48 8.79 22.74 1.97
CA ILE A 48 10.08 23.31 1.55
C ILE A 48 10.10 23.56 0.03
N PHE A 49 9.50 22.66 -0.75
CA PHE A 49 9.64 22.64 -2.21
C PHE A 49 8.32 22.85 -2.96
N ASN A 50 7.22 23.12 -2.26
CA ASN A 50 5.87 23.21 -2.83
C ASN A 50 5.49 21.99 -3.71
N CYS A 51 6.05 20.82 -3.39
CA CYS A 51 5.84 19.58 -4.11
C CYS A 51 4.84 18.71 -3.35
N ASN A 52 3.57 18.74 -3.77
CA ASN A 52 2.51 18.01 -3.08
C ASN A 52 2.33 16.59 -3.64
N ILE A 53 2.97 15.60 -3.00
CA ILE A 53 2.76 14.18 -3.33
C ILE A 53 1.50 13.58 -2.68
N LYS A 54 0.80 14.31 -1.80
CA LYS A 54 -0.38 13.80 -1.09
C LYS A 54 -1.61 13.64 -2.00
N ILE A 55 -1.53 14.20 -3.21
CA ILE A 55 -2.59 14.10 -4.22
C ILE A 55 -2.63 12.71 -4.88
N PHE A 56 -1.52 11.98 -4.88
CA PHE A 56 -1.41 10.70 -5.57
C PHE A 56 -2.16 9.59 -4.83
N PRO A 57 -2.90 8.73 -5.55
CA PRO A 57 -3.72 7.69 -4.92
C PRO A 57 -2.90 6.66 -4.14
N GLU A 58 -1.66 6.39 -4.54
CA GLU A 58 -0.74 5.53 -3.80
C GLU A 58 -0.45 6.06 -2.40
N PHE A 59 -0.18 7.37 -2.31
CA PHE A 59 0.04 8.03 -1.02
C PHE A 59 -1.22 7.96 -0.17
N LYS A 60 -2.40 8.17 -0.77
CA LYS A 60 -3.67 8.11 -0.05
C LYS A 60 -3.89 6.73 0.57
N MET A 61 -3.72 5.66 -0.21
CA MET A 61 -3.83 4.27 0.25
C MET A 61 -2.89 4.00 1.43
N LEU A 62 -1.59 4.31 1.27
CA LEU A 62 -0.58 4.08 2.30
C LEU A 62 -0.83 4.94 3.55
N ARG A 63 -1.38 6.15 3.39
CA ARG A 63 -1.78 7.01 4.51
C ARG A 63 -2.94 6.42 5.32
N LEU A 64 -3.91 5.77 4.68
CA LEU A 64 -5.00 5.07 5.40
C LEU A 64 -4.43 4.02 6.33
N ILE A 65 -3.54 3.17 5.80
CA ILE A 65 -2.87 2.09 6.53
C ILE A 65 -2.04 2.67 7.68
N ARG A 66 -1.21 3.68 7.39
CA ARG A 66 -0.41 4.39 8.40
C ARG A 66 -1.26 4.88 9.55
N ASN A 67 -2.34 5.61 9.26
CA ASN A 67 -3.16 6.23 10.29
C ASN A 67 -3.80 5.19 11.22
N TYR A 68 -4.23 4.06 10.67
CA TYR A 68 -4.77 2.95 11.46
C TYR A 68 -3.69 2.28 12.33
N CYS A 69 -2.52 1.94 11.76
CA CYS A 69 -1.41 1.36 12.50
C CYS A 69 -0.96 2.24 13.68
N HIS A 70 -1.00 3.57 13.53
CA HIS A 70 -0.69 4.51 14.61
C HIS A 70 -1.65 4.47 15.79
N HIS A 71 -2.88 4.01 15.60
CA HIS A 71 -3.94 4.06 16.62
C HIS A 71 -4.16 2.71 17.31
N VAL A 72 -3.82 1.60 16.67
CA VAL A 72 -4.16 0.25 17.16
C VAL A 72 -2.99 -0.46 17.85
N GLY A 73 -1.76 0.05 17.74
CA GLY A 73 -0.60 -0.42 18.53
C GLY A 73 0.00 -1.73 18.05
N ASP A 74 -0.81 -2.71 17.62
CA ASP A 74 -0.35 -4.03 17.15
C ASP A 74 -1.00 -4.38 15.79
N VAL A 75 -0.18 -4.37 14.73
CA VAL A 75 -0.47 -5.04 13.44
C VAL A 75 0.51 -6.19 13.31
N ASP A 76 0.11 -7.36 13.80
CA ASP A 76 1.07 -8.41 14.16
C ASP A 76 1.85 -9.06 13.01
N GLU A 77 1.46 -8.94 11.73
CA GLU A 77 2.19 -9.66 10.68
C GLU A 77 2.24 -8.92 9.35
N ILE A 78 3.46 -8.66 8.90
CA ILE A 78 3.78 -8.26 7.54
C ILE A 78 4.64 -9.36 6.97
N ARG A 79 4.25 -9.91 5.83
CA ARG A 79 4.96 -11.04 5.25
C ARG A 79 5.29 -10.73 3.81
N LEU A 80 6.59 -10.70 3.51
CA LEU A 80 7.04 -10.70 2.14
C LEU A 80 7.05 -12.14 1.63
N HIS A 81 6.25 -12.44 0.61
CA HIS A 81 6.26 -13.75 -0.02
C HIS A 81 6.66 -13.61 -1.48
N VAL A 82 7.52 -14.52 -1.95
CA VAL A 82 7.88 -14.66 -3.36
C VAL A 82 7.41 -16.05 -3.79
N LYS A 83 6.23 -16.15 -4.40
CA LYS A 83 5.81 -17.35 -5.15
C LYS A 83 4.85 -16.98 -6.27
N VAL A 84 5.33 -17.09 -7.50
CA VAL A 84 4.51 -17.06 -8.72
C VAL A 84 4.26 -18.50 -9.15
N GLY A 85 3.00 -18.86 -9.43
CA GLY A 85 2.65 -20.18 -9.96
C GLY A 85 2.83 -20.23 -11.48
N GLU A 86 2.80 -21.43 -12.06
CA GLU A 86 2.85 -21.61 -13.52
C GLU A 86 1.67 -20.88 -14.21
N ASN A 87 1.91 -20.26 -15.37
CA ASN A 87 0.90 -19.58 -16.19
C ASN A 87 0.19 -18.37 -15.56
N VAL A 88 0.84 -17.69 -14.61
CA VAL A 88 0.41 -16.37 -14.12
C VAL A 88 1.47 -15.34 -14.42
N PHE A 89 1.05 -14.27 -15.10
CA PHE A 89 1.88 -13.10 -15.34
C PHE A 89 1.57 -12.06 -14.27
N VAL A 90 2.54 -11.86 -13.38
CA VAL A 90 2.50 -10.79 -12.38
C VAL A 90 3.42 -9.66 -12.82
N SER A 91 2.99 -8.42 -12.63
CA SER A 91 3.83 -7.24 -12.91
C SER A 91 5.05 -7.15 -11.98
N HIS A 92 5.03 -7.88 -10.86
CA HIS A 92 6.13 -8.00 -9.91
C HIS A 92 6.10 -9.38 -9.23
N SER A 93 7.27 -9.96 -8.96
CA SER A 93 7.40 -11.28 -8.33
C SER A 93 7.44 -11.25 -6.79
N GLN A 94 7.57 -10.05 -6.21
CA GLN A 94 7.66 -9.82 -4.77
C GLN A 94 6.32 -9.32 -4.25
N HIS A 95 5.76 -9.96 -3.23
CA HIS A 95 4.53 -9.49 -2.58
C HIS A 95 4.85 -8.89 -1.23
N LEU A 96 4.28 -7.73 -0.90
CA LEU A 96 4.37 -7.14 0.43
C LEU A 96 2.98 -7.22 1.06
N LEU A 97 2.75 -8.25 1.89
CA LEU A 97 1.41 -8.62 2.32
C LEU A 97 1.13 -8.15 3.74
N ILE A 98 -0.03 -7.53 3.91
CA ILE A 98 -0.70 -7.35 5.19
C ILE A 98 -2.02 -8.13 5.19
N PRO A 99 -2.58 -8.49 6.35
CA PRO A 99 -3.94 -9.01 6.43
C PRO A 99 -4.95 -8.09 5.72
N LEU A 100 -5.87 -8.66 4.93
CA LEU A 100 -6.95 -7.89 4.32
C LEU A 100 -7.82 -7.20 5.39
N GLU A 101 -7.93 -7.81 6.56
CA GLU A 101 -8.57 -7.22 7.74
C GLU A 101 -7.96 -5.87 8.13
N VAL A 102 -6.63 -5.75 8.08
CA VAL A 102 -5.92 -4.51 8.43
C VAL A 102 -6.26 -3.41 7.44
N LEU A 103 -6.30 -3.71 6.13
CA LEU A 103 -6.74 -2.75 5.13
C LEU A 103 -8.20 -2.34 5.36
N ALA A 104 -9.10 -3.29 5.58
CA ALA A 104 -10.51 -3.02 5.81
C ALA A 104 -10.73 -2.13 7.04
N LYS A 105 -10.08 -2.45 8.16
CA LYS A 105 -10.13 -1.62 9.37
C LYS A 105 -9.49 -0.25 9.15
N SER A 106 -8.47 -0.14 8.30
CA SER A 106 -7.89 1.16 7.93
C SER A 106 -8.87 2.05 7.16
N VAL A 107 -9.59 1.46 6.20
CA VAL A 107 -10.66 2.16 5.46
C VAL A 107 -11.81 2.53 6.39
N LYS A 108 -12.26 1.61 7.25
CA LYS A 108 -13.32 1.85 8.24
C LYS A 108 -12.95 2.97 9.20
N SER A 109 -11.74 2.94 9.77
CA SER A 109 -11.25 3.98 10.67
C SER A 109 -11.18 5.35 9.97
N PHE A 110 -10.74 5.40 8.72
CA PHE A 110 -10.75 6.63 7.94
C PHE A 110 -12.17 7.17 7.72
N MET A 111 -13.10 6.29 7.35
CA MET A 111 -14.51 6.61 7.17
C MET A 111 -15.13 7.16 8.45
N GLU A 112 -14.97 6.47 9.57
CA GLU A 112 -15.54 6.87 10.88
C GLU A 112 -14.93 8.18 11.42
N ASN A 113 -13.61 8.37 11.28
CA ASN A 113 -12.95 9.58 11.75
C ASN A 113 -13.30 10.82 10.91
N ASN A 114 -13.63 10.63 9.63
CA ASN A 114 -13.95 11.74 8.74
C ASN A 114 -15.45 11.98 8.63
N MET A 115 -16.29 10.95 8.67
CA MET A 115 -17.75 11.04 8.68
C MET A 115 -18.26 11.22 10.11
N SER A 116 -18.49 12.47 10.50
CA SER A 116 -19.14 12.80 11.78
C SER A 116 -20.64 12.51 11.75
N ASP A 117 -21.31 12.59 12.91
CA ASP A 117 -22.78 12.51 13.04
C ASP A 117 -23.51 13.25 11.88
N PRO A 118 -24.43 12.59 11.14
CA PRO A 118 -25.21 13.17 10.05
C PRO A 118 -25.89 14.51 10.39
N LYS A 119 -26.12 14.78 11.68
CA LYS A 119 -26.72 16.01 12.19
C LYS A 119 -25.77 17.21 12.21
N ARG A 120 -24.46 17.03 11.96
CA ARG A 120 -23.49 18.14 11.94
C ARG A 120 -23.51 18.88 10.59
N LYS A 121 -23.43 20.21 10.63
CA LYS A 121 -23.40 21.09 9.44
C LYS A 121 -22.36 20.72 8.38
N ASN A 122 -21.21 20.16 8.80
CA ASN A 122 -20.11 19.84 7.89
C ASN A 122 -20.19 18.41 7.32
N TYR A 123 -21.25 17.66 7.60
CA TYR A 123 -21.39 16.26 7.17
C TYR A 123 -21.24 16.11 5.65
N ASN A 124 -21.96 16.91 4.86
CA ASN A 124 -21.93 16.81 3.40
C ASN A 124 -20.52 17.05 2.82
N ALA A 125 -19.81 18.07 3.32
CA ALA A 125 -18.44 18.35 2.87
C ALA A 125 -17.47 17.21 3.23
N LYS A 126 -17.61 16.65 4.42
CA LYS A 126 -16.82 15.50 4.88
C LYS A 126 -17.13 14.22 4.09
N ALA A 127 -18.40 13.94 3.82
CA ALA A 127 -18.82 12.81 3.00
C ALA A 127 -18.29 12.94 1.57
N GLN A 128 -18.35 14.14 0.98
CA GLN A 128 -17.75 14.43 -0.34
C GLN A 128 -16.22 14.24 -0.32
N PHE A 129 -15.54 14.65 0.75
CA PHE A 129 -14.11 14.42 0.92
C PHE A 129 -13.77 12.93 0.95
N VAL A 130 -14.45 12.14 1.79
CA VAL A 130 -14.25 10.68 1.87
C VAL A 130 -14.50 10.03 0.52
N LYS A 131 -15.60 10.39 -0.14
CA LYS A 131 -15.92 9.88 -1.48
C LYS A 131 -14.81 10.18 -2.47
N LYS A 132 -14.35 11.43 -2.55
CA LYS A 132 -13.27 11.84 -3.47
C LYS A 132 -11.97 11.09 -3.22
N GLU A 133 -11.62 10.86 -1.95
CA GLU A 133 -10.41 10.10 -1.62
C GLU A 133 -10.52 8.63 -2.02
N MET A 134 -11.68 7.99 -1.78
CA MET A 134 -11.91 6.59 -2.15
C MET A 134 -12.06 6.40 -3.67
N ASP A 135 -12.72 7.33 -4.37
CA ASP A 135 -12.84 7.33 -5.83
C ASP A 135 -11.44 7.40 -6.48
N SER A 136 -10.56 8.24 -5.93
CA SER A 136 -9.16 8.35 -6.38
C SER A 136 -8.36 7.06 -6.14
N ILE A 137 -8.57 6.38 -5.00
CA ILE A 137 -7.95 5.07 -4.74
C ILE A 137 -8.47 4.01 -5.72
N ALA A 138 -9.76 4.05 -6.07
CA ALA A 138 -10.37 3.11 -7.00
C ALA A 138 -9.80 3.17 -8.43
N GLU A 139 -9.14 4.27 -8.82
CA GLU A 139 -8.43 4.39 -10.10
C GLU A 139 -7.27 3.40 -10.21
N ILE A 140 -6.62 3.08 -9.08
CA ILE A 140 -5.43 2.20 -9.02
C ILE A 140 -5.67 0.88 -8.30
N PHE A 141 -6.81 0.72 -7.63
CA PHE A 141 -7.17 -0.46 -6.85
C PHE A 141 -8.56 -0.99 -7.20
N ASP A 142 -8.61 -2.09 -7.95
CA ASP A 142 -9.84 -2.61 -8.54
C ASP A 142 -10.87 -3.13 -7.51
N TYR A 143 -10.40 -3.68 -6.38
CA TYR A 143 -11.26 -4.27 -5.35
C TYR A 143 -11.93 -3.25 -4.43
N THR A 144 -11.74 -1.94 -4.66
CA THR A 144 -12.28 -0.88 -3.79
C THR A 144 -13.80 -0.95 -3.67
N ALA A 145 -14.52 -1.23 -4.77
CA ALA A 145 -15.98 -1.31 -4.74
C ALA A 145 -16.49 -2.45 -3.83
N ASN A 146 -15.95 -3.66 -4.00
CA ASN A 146 -16.29 -4.81 -3.16
C ASN A 146 -15.90 -4.58 -1.71
N LEU A 147 -14.69 -4.05 -1.45
CA LEU A 147 -14.22 -3.74 -0.10
C LEU A 147 -15.19 -2.78 0.62
N MET A 148 -15.67 -1.75 -0.08
CA MET A 148 -16.58 -0.76 0.48
C MET A 148 -17.99 -1.31 0.73
N GLN A 149 -18.47 -2.20 -0.15
CA GLN A 149 -19.79 -2.81 -0.01
C GLN A 149 -19.85 -3.76 1.19
N ASP A 150 -18.82 -4.58 1.40
CA ASP A 150 -18.78 -5.63 2.42
C ASP A 150 -17.77 -5.32 3.55
N LEU A 151 -17.56 -4.04 3.85
CA LEU A 151 -16.49 -3.57 4.74
C LEU A 151 -16.51 -4.23 6.13
N GLU A 152 -17.68 -4.41 6.72
CA GLU A 152 -17.83 -5.08 8.02
C GLU A 152 -17.40 -6.54 7.99
N VAL A 153 -17.69 -7.25 6.90
CA VAL A 153 -17.27 -8.64 6.71
C VAL A 153 -15.75 -8.71 6.59
N PHE A 154 -15.15 -7.80 5.83
CA PHE A 154 -13.70 -7.74 5.70
C PHE A 154 -12.99 -7.29 6.98
N CYS A 155 -13.66 -6.63 7.92
CA CYS A 155 -13.11 -6.29 9.23
C CYS A 155 -13.04 -7.49 10.20
N GLN A 156 -13.58 -8.65 9.85
CA GLN A 156 -13.67 -9.84 10.71
C GLN A 156 -12.79 -11.00 10.21
N LYS A 157 -11.49 -10.74 10.01
CA LYS A 157 -10.48 -11.73 9.61
C LYS A 157 -10.91 -12.62 8.42
N PRO A 158 -11.14 -12.02 7.23
CA PRO A 158 -11.71 -12.73 6.10
C PRO A 158 -10.80 -13.87 5.68
N SER A 159 -11.35 -15.09 5.63
CA SER A 159 -10.61 -16.32 5.40
C SER A 159 -11.35 -17.27 4.44
N LEU A 160 -10.60 -18.03 3.65
CA LEU A 160 -11.12 -19.05 2.74
C LEU A 160 -10.51 -20.42 3.04
N ASN A 161 -11.31 -21.47 2.86
CA ASN A 161 -10.79 -22.82 2.77
C ASN A 161 -10.39 -23.10 1.31
N LEU A 162 -9.10 -23.31 1.10
CA LEU A 162 -8.47 -23.52 -0.20
C LEU A 162 -7.88 -24.93 -0.22
N ASP A 163 -8.51 -25.82 -0.98
CA ASP A 163 -8.16 -27.24 -1.08
C ASP A 163 -8.00 -27.94 0.29
N GLY A 164 -8.92 -27.67 1.22
CA GLY A 164 -8.96 -28.30 2.54
C GLY A 164 -8.16 -27.59 3.62
N LYS A 165 -7.47 -26.48 3.30
CA LYS A 165 -6.70 -25.70 4.27
C LYS A 165 -7.22 -24.27 4.38
N ASN A 166 -7.35 -23.78 5.61
CA ASN A 166 -7.80 -22.40 5.86
C ASN A 166 -6.64 -21.42 5.64
N TYR A 167 -6.91 -20.36 4.88
CA TYR A 167 -6.02 -19.25 4.62
C TYR A 167 -6.74 -17.94 4.90
N GLU A 168 -6.06 -17.07 5.64
CA GLU A 168 -6.47 -15.68 5.81
C GLU A 168 -6.15 -14.88 4.54
N LEU A 169 -7.08 -14.04 4.09
CA LEU A 169 -6.89 -13.21 2.91
C LEU A 169 -5.87 -12.10 3.17
N GLY A 170 -5.08 -11.81 2.14
CA GLY A 170 -4.03 -10.80 2.18
C GLY A 170 -4.33 -9.63 1.25
N PHE A 171 -3.75 -8.48 1.57
CA PHE A 171 -3.64 -7.34 0.69
C PHE A 171 -2.18 -7.11 0.34
N ASP A 172 -1.87 -7.09 -0.95
CA ASP A 172 -0.53 -6.82 -1.44
C ASP A 172 -0.35 -5.33 -1.66
N MET A 173 0.51 -4.72 -0.84
CA MET A 173 0.78 -3.30 -0.88
C MET A 173 2.01 -2.94 -1.71
N TYR A 174 2.69 -3.93 -2.32
CA TYR A 174 3.94 -3.72 -3.05
C TYR A 174 3.82 -2.62 -4.11
N LYS A 175 2.79 -2.69 -4.96
CA LYS A 175 2.61 -1.72 -6.04
C LYS A 175 2.49 -0.29 -5.54
N PHE A 176 1.84 -0.08 -4.39
CA PHE A 176 1.63 1.27 -3.85
C PHE A 176 2.95 1.83 -3.32
N VAL A 177 3.76 1.00 -2.68
CA VAL A 177 5.11 1.38 -2.24
C VAL A 177 5.99 1.68 -3.46
N PHE A 178 6.04 0.78 -4.43
CA PHE A 178 6.85 0.93 -5.63
C PHE A 178 6.48 2.20 -6.43
N ASN A 179 5.21 2.37 -6.75
CA ASN A 179 4.72 3.50 -7.54
C ASN A 179 4.94 4.85 -6.84
N ILE A 180 4.67 4.97 -5.53
CA ILE A 180 4.89 6.24 -4.84
C ILE A 180 6.39 6.58 -4.76
N THR A 181 7.26 5.58 -4.63
CA THR A 181 8.71 5.78 -4.67
C THR A 181 9.17 6.29 -6.02
N ASN A 182 8.65 5.75 -7.11
CA ASN A 182 8.93 6.23 -8.47
C ASN A 182 8.48 7.68 -8.68
N ILE A 183 7.28 8.01 -8.20
CA ILE A 183 6.73 9.37 -8.23
C ILE A 183 7.65 10.33 -7.45
N ILE A 184 8.04 9.96 -6.22
CA ILE A 184 8.94 10.77 -5.40
C ILE A 184 10.31 10.93 -6.08
N ALA A 185 10.86 9.86 -6.66
CA ALA A 185 12.13 9.90 -7.36
C ALA A 185 12.10 10.90 -8.53
N ASP A 186 11.05 10.85 -9.37
CA ASP A 186 10.90 11.81 -10.46
C ASP A 186 10.73 13.25 -9.95
N LYS A 187 9.91 13.47 -8.92
CA LYS A 187 9.78 14.80 -8.31
C LYS A 187 11.10 15.32 -7.75
N CYS A 188 11.91 14.46 -7.13
CA CYS A 188 13.21 14.86 -6.60
C CYS A 188 14.22 15.20 -7.72
N ARG A 189 14.13 14.54 -8.88
CA ARG A 189 14.96 14.88 -10.05
C ARG A 189 14.60 16.23 -10.66
N ASP A 190 13.36 16.67 -10.51
CA ASP A 190 12.91 17.98 -10.98
C ASP A 190 13.26 19.14 -10.02
N ILE A 191 13.67 18.84 -8.79
CA ILE A 191 14.00 19.82 -7.75
C ILE A 191 15.53 20.03 -7.69
N PRO A 192 16.07 21.22 -8.01
CA PRO A 192 17.51 21.47 -8.12
C PRO A 192 18.33 21.07 -6.88
N GLU A 193 17.78 21.27 -5.69
CA GLU A 193 18.42 20.96 -4.41
C GLU A 193 18.43 19.46 -4.11
N LEU A 194 17.46 18.71 -4.64
CA LEU A 194 17.33 17.27 -4.38
C LEU A 194 17.95 16.40 -5.46
N GLN A 195 17.96 16.85 -6.73
CA GLN A 195 18.54 16.10 -7.85
C GLN A 195 20.03 15.79 -7.68
N SER A 196 20.75 16.64 -6.92
CA SER A 196 22.18 16.49 -6.67
C SER A 196 22.49 15.53 -5.52
N LYS A 197 21.47 15.09 -4.76
CA LYS A 197 21.66 14.13 -3.68
C LYS A 197 22.06 12.78 -4.26
N ARG A 198 23.11 12.19 -3.71
CA ARG A 198 23.61 10.87 -4.11
C ARG A 198 22.51 9.81 -4.16
N VAL A 199 21.62 9.78 -3.16
CA VAL A 199 20.51 8.82 -3.12
C VAL A 199 19.56 8.94 -4.32
N ILE A 200 19.46 10.10 -4.96
CA ILE A 200 18.65 10.34 -6.18
C ILE A 200 19.45 10.02 -7.43
N GLN A 201 20.73 10.40 -7.47
CA GLN A 201 21.64 10.12 -8.59
C GLN A 201 21.90 8.62 -8.77
N ASP A 202 21.94 7.87 -7.68
CA ASP A 202 22.15 6.42 -7.66
C ASP A 202 20.87 5.64 -8.07
N LEU A 203 19.73 6.30 -8.27
CA LEU A 203 18.49 5.64 -8.73
C LEU A 203 18.54 5.42 -10.24
N ASP A 204 18.47 4.16 -10.63
CA ASP A 204 18.45 3.75 -12.03
C ASP A 204 17.11 4.05 -12.73
N TRP A 205 16.99 3.54 -13.95
CA TRP A 205 15.80 3.73 -14.79
C TRP A 205 14.56 3.06 -14.22
N ALA A 206 14.66 2.05 -13.35
CA ALA A 206 13.51 1.35 -12.79
C ALA A 206 12.69 2.28 -11.87
N TYR A 207 13.36 3.23 -11.22
CA TYR A 207 12.77 4.25 -10.35
C TYR A 207 12.15 5.43 -11.12
N ARG A 208 11.27 5.15 -12.09
CA ARG A 208 10.61 6.14 -12.94
C ARG A 208 9.10 5.90 -12.94
N ALA A 209 8.31 6.96 -12.92
CA ALA A 209 6.85 6.87 -12.96
C ALA A 209 6.33 6.16 -14.22
N ALA A 210 7.11 6.20 -15.31
CA ALA A 210 6.84 5.45 -16.54
C ALA A 210 6.83 3.91 -16.33
N ASN A 211 7.46 3.41 -15.28
CA ASN A 211 7.47 1.99 -14.93
C ASN A 211 6.44 1.63 -13.85
N ASN A 212 5.57 2.56 -13.46
CA ASN A 212 4.56 2.28 -12.44
C ASN A 212 3.70 1.08 -12.82
N ILE A 213 3.43 0.25 -11.82
CA ILE A 213 2.55 -0.90 -11.93
C ILE A 213 1.13 -0.37 -12.10
N GLY A 214 0.47 -0.78 -13.20
CA GLY A 214 -0.90 -0.37 -13.51
C GLY A 214 -1.95 -0.94 -12.55
N LYS A 215 -3.20 -0.52 -12.74
CA LYS A 215 -4.35 -0.97 -11.93
C LYS A 215 -4.46 -2.50 -11.86
N HIS A 216 -4.34 -3.15 -13.01
CA HIS A 216 -4.33 -4.60 -13.16
C HIS A 216 -2.88 -5.10 -13.18
N ASP A 217 -2.46 -5.68 -12.07
CA ASP A 217 -1.09 -6.12 -11.78
C ASP A 217 -0.91 -7.64 -11.83
N VAL A 218 -2.02 -8.37 -12.04
CA VAL A 218 -2.05 -9.82 -12.19
C VAL A 218 -2.89 -10.19 -13.40
N LEU A 219 -2.27 -10.92 -14.34
CA LEU A 219 -2.93 -11.52 -15.50
C LEU A 219 -2.85 -13.04 -15.36
N CYS A 220 -4.02 -13.68 -15.31
CA CYS A 220 -4.14 -15.13 -15.12
C CYS A 220 -5.19 -15.73 -16.04
N SER A 221 -5.07 -17.03 -16.31
CA SER A 221 -6.12 -17.79 -16.96
C SER A 221 -7.31 -17.99 -16.01
N PRO A 222 -8.57 -18.00 -16.50
CA PRO A 222 -9.73 -18.29 -15.67
C PRO A 222 -9.65 -19.63 -14.91
N PHE A 223 -8.86 -20.58 -15.42
CA PHE A 223 -8.64 -21.88 -14.79
C PHE A 223 -7.56 -21.88 -13.70
N ASN A 224 -6.84 -20.77 -13.52
CA ASN A 224 -5.72 -20.65 -12.59
C ASN A 224 -5.65 -19.26 -11.94
N VAL A 225 -6.76 -18.83 -11.32
CA VAL A 225 -6.84 -17.53 -10.65
C VAL A 225 -6.12 -17.60 -9.29
N PRO A 226 -5.07 -16.80 -9.06
CA PRO A 226 -4.42 -16.73 -7.76
C PRO A 226 -5.34 -16.05 -6.74
N ILE A 227 -5.37 -16.60 -5.53
CA ILE A 227 -6.00 -15.96 -4.37
C ILE A 227 -4.90 -15.37 -3.49
N THR A 228 -4.95 -14.06 -3.27
CA THR A 228 -4.02 -13.36 -2.38
C THR A 228 -4.33 -13.68 -0.92
N THR A 229 -3.39 -14.33 -0.24
CA THR A 229 -3.48 -14.69 1.17
C THR A 229 -2.33 -14.06 1.95
N THR A 230 -2.37 -14.09 3.28
CA THR A 230 -1.22 -13.73 4.13
C THR A 230 -0.02 -14.66 3.97
N LYS A 231 -0.16 -15.74 3.18
CA LYS A 231 0.90 -16.69 2.82
C LYS A 231 1.35 -16.60 1.36
N GLY A 232 0.96 -15.51 0.67
CA GLY A 232 1.19 -15.33 -0.76
C GLY A 232 0.04 -15.83 -1.61
N PHE A 233 0.30 -16.00 -2.91
CA PHE A 233 -0.69 -16.52 -3.84
C PHE A 233 -0.93 -18.01 -3.65
N ILE A 234 -2.21 -18.37 -3.53
CA ILE A 234 -2.67 -19.75 -3.49
C ILE A 234 -3.52 -20.03 -4.73
N TYR A 235 -3.18 -21.11 -5.43
CA TYR A 235 -3.83 -21.56 -6.67
C TYR A 235 -4.74 -22.75 -6.34
N ALA A 236 -5.94 -22.46 -5.87
CA ALA A 236 -6.86 -23.47 -5.34
C ALA A 236 -7.79 -24.03 -6.43
N LYS A 237 -8.04 -25.34 -6.41
CA LYS A 237 -9.07 -25.96 -7.27
C LYS A 237 -10.45 -25.92 -6.63
N LYS A 238 -10.51 -26.01 -5.30
CA LYS A 238 -11.73 -25.93 -4.49
C LYS A 238 -11.63 -24.74 -3.55
N ILE A 239 -12.65 -23.87 -3.61
CA ILE A 239 -12.76 -22.67 -2.80
C ILE A 239 -14.09 -22.76 -2.04
N SER A 240 -14.02 -22.65 -0.72
CA SER A 240 -15.20 -22.50 0.14
C SER A 240 -14.92 -21.51 1.26
N ARG A 241 -15.96 -21.11 2.00
CA ARG A 241 -15.78 -20.28 3.19
C ARG A 241 -15.01 -21.07 4.25
N ALA A 242 -14.05 -20.43 4.90
CA ALA A 242 -13.46 -20.98 6.09
C ALA A 242 -14.54 -21.01 7.19
N TYR A 243 -14.73 -22.18 7.80
CA TYR A 243 -15.51 -22.34 9.02
C TYR A 243 -14.64 -22.07 10.24
#